data_AF-A0A1C3E7T5-F1
#
_entry.id   AF-A0A1C3E7T5-F1
#
_cell.length_a   1.000
_cell.length_b   1.000
_cell.length_c   1.000
_cell.angle_alpha   90.00
_cell.angle_beta   90.00
_cell.angle_gamma   90.00
#
_symmetry.space_group_name_H-M   'P 1'
#
loop_
_entity.id
_entity.type
_entity.pdbx_description
1 polymer ?
#
loop_
_entity_poly.entity_id
_entity_poly.type
_entity_poly.pdbx_seq_one_letter_code
_entity_poly.pdbx_strand_id
1 'polypeptide(L)'
;MTAHSHASPSSNGKTVTGRALPLSQMTGETPPIDVLLPEFQKFVETIARLRAPDGCPWDREQTLKSVCKHTLEETYELIEAIEHDDNIAIVEELGDVLLQVVLDAQIGRDEQRFDLIDVIRGVTAKMIHRHPHVFGNESASTAKDVKVHWENAKQQEKQRESILDGLPKEMPALARAARLSEKAARAGYDFPQREMLFSKLNEEIEELQVELFPAGIPEFPPASVEAEIIPDRSIEQAEARERV
;
A
#
# COMPACT_ATOMS: atom_id res chain seq x y z
N MET A 1 26.97 48.51 -25.66
CA MET A 1 27.25 48.55 -24.20
C MET A 1 25.91 48.51 -23.49
N THR A 2 25.85 47.81 -22.36
CA THR A 2 24.69 47.34 -21.55
C THR A 2 23.92 46.12 -22.10
N ALA A 3 24.20 44.95 -21.52
CA ALA A 3 23.27 43.83 -21.45
C ALA A 3 23.57 42.97 -20.21
N HIS A 4 22.67 43.12 -19.24
CA HIS A 4 22.14 42.15 -18.27
C HIS A 4 23.04 41.05 -17.66
N SER A 5 23.30 41.25 -16.37
CA SER A 5 23.73 40.26 -15.38
C SER A 5 22.63 39.22 -15.15
N HIS A 6 22.90 37.96 -15.52
CA HIS A 6 22.11 36.80 -15.09
C HIS A 6 22.50 36.43 -13.65
N ALA A 7 21.56 36.60 -12.72
CA ALA A 7 21.65 36.02 -11.39
C ALA A 7 21.19 34.56 -11.45
N SER A 8 22.06 33.65 -11.02
CA SER A 8 21.76 32.22 -10.84
C SER A 8 20.80 32.02 -9.65
N PRO A 9 19.83 31.09 -9.72
CA PRO A 9 19.03 30.74 -8.57
C PRO A 9 19.85 29.90 -7.59
N SER A 10 19.89 30.35 -6.34
CA SER A 10 20.46 29.65 -5.20
C SER A 10 19.61 28.42 -4.89
N SER A 11 20.10 27.22 -5.24
CA SER A 11 19.54 25.96 -4.79
C SER A 11 19.87 25.75 -3.31
N ASN A 12 18.92 26.09 -2.43
CA ASN A 12 18.94 25.63 -1.04
C ASN A 12 18.52 24.15 -1.00
N GLY A 13 19.37 23.28 -1.53
CA GLY A 13 19.26 21.83 -1.37
C GLY A 13 19.65 21.45 0.05
N LYS A 14 18.68 21.33 0.95
CA LYS A 14 18.89 20.59 2.19
C LYS A 14 19.04 19.12 1.81
N THR A 15 20.28 18.63 1.79
CA THR A 15 20.56 17.19 1.72
C THR A 15 20.05 16.57 3.03
N VAL A 16 18.82 16.04 2.99
CA VAL A 16 18.27 15.29 4.12
C VAL A 16 18.96 13.93 4.12
N THR A 17 20.08 13.84 4.84
CA THR A 17 20.73 12.57 5.17
C THR A 17 20.44 12.28 6.64
N GLY A 18 19.18 11.93 6.92
CA GLY A 18 18.71 11.68 8.27
C GLY A 18 19.03 10.25 8.71
N ARG A 19 20.13 10.03 9.45
CA ARG A 19 20.35 8.74 10.11
C ARG A 19 19.35 8.57 11.25
N ALA A 20 18.68 7.40 11.32
CA ALA A 20 17.72 7.10 12.37
C ALA A 20 18.32 7.28 13.78
N LEU A 21 17.62 8.03 14.63
CA LEU A 21 17.99 8.20 16.04
C LEU A 21 17.80 6.87 16.80
N PRO A 22 18.60 6.58 17.85
CA PRO A 22 18.32 5.49 18.77
C PRO A 22 16.91 5.60 19.35
N LEU A 23 16.22 4.47 19.55
CA LEU A 23 14.85 4.44 20.12
C LEU A 23 14.72 5.24 21.43
N SER A 24 15.78 5.25 22.24
CA SER A 24 15.84 6.00 23.51
C SER A 24 15.90 7.53 23.36
N GLN A 25 16.07 8.03 22.13
CA GLN A 25 16.19 9.45 21.79
C GLN A 25 15.00 9.96 20.95
N MET A 26 13.97 9.13 20.74
CA MET A 26 12.73 9.58 20.10
C MET A 26 11.98 10.54 21.04
N THR A 27 11.71 11.75 20.58
CA THR A 27 11.12 12.82 21.41
C THR A 27 9.59 12.82 21.39
N GLY A 28 8.97 12.22 20.36
CA GLY A 28 7.52 12.26 20.18
C GLY A 28 6.97 13.67 19.90
N GLU A 29 7.84 14.59 19.50
CA GLU A 29 7.47 15.98 19.22
C GLU A 29 6.66 16.08 17.92
N THR A 30 5.64 16.93 17.96
CA THR A 30 4.87 17.28 16.76
C THR A 30 5.60 18.37 15.97
N PRO A 31 5.40 18.46 14.64
CA PRO A 31 5.80 19.65 13.89
C PRO A 31 5.10 20.90 14.46
N PRO A 32 5.62 22.12 14.19
CA PRO A 32 4.96 23.36 14.58
C PRO A 32 3.54 23.44 14.02
N ILE A 33 2.54 23.34 14.90
CA ILE A 33 1.13 23.21 14.52
C ILE A 33 0.61 24.47 13.82
N ASP A 34 1.11 25.63 14.22
CA ASP A 34 0.85 26.93 13.60
C ASP A 34 1.30 27.02 12.14
N VAL A 35 2.27 26.20 11.74
CA VAL A 35 2.74 26.08 10.36
C VAL A 35 2.02 24.92 9.64
N LEU A 36 1.86 23.78 10.31
CA LEU A 36 1.26 22.58 9.72
C LEU A 36 -0.19 22.81 9.27
N LEU A 37 -1.02 23.42 10.13
CA LEU A 37 -2.45 23.53 9.86
C LEU A 37 -2.75 24.39 8.62
N PRO A 38 -2.13 25.57 8.43
CA PRO A 38 -2.33 26.35 7.20
C PRO A 38 -1.89 25.62 5.93
N GLU A 39 -0.75 24.90 5.95
CA GLU A 39 -0.29 24.14 4.77
C GLU A 39 -1.23 22.99 4.43
N PHE A 40 -1.68 22.24 5.45
CA PHE A 40 -2.65 21.18 5.25
C PHE A 40 -4.00 21.71 4.76
N GLN A 41 -4.48 22.83 5.32
CA GLN A 41 -5.69 23.49 4.86
C GLN A 41 -5.58 23.89 3.38
N LYS A 42 -4.48 24.54 2.99
CA LYS A 42 -4.24 24.95 1.62
C LYS A 42 -4.24 23.76 0.65
N PHE A 43 -3.65 22.64 1.06
CA PHE A 43 -3.68 21.41 0.28
C PHE A 43 -5.12 20.90 0.06
N VAL A 44 -5.90 20.77 1.14
CA VAL A 44 -7.31 20.34 1.07
C VAL A 44 -8.14 21.27 0.20
N GLU A 45 -7.97 22.59 0.34
CA GLU A 45 -8.65 23.59 -0.49
C GLU A 45 -8.25 23.49 -1.97
N THR A 46 -7.00 23.13 -2.26
CA THR A 46 -6.53 22.91 -3.63
C THR A 46 -7.24 21.74 -4.27
N ILE A 47 -7.36 20.60 -3.58
CA ILE A 47 -8.08 19.42 -4.10
C ILE A 47 -9.57 19.72 -4.30
N ALA A 48 -10.20 20.42 -3.34
CA ALA A 48 -11.58 20.87 -3.50
C ALA A 48 -11.76 21.81 -4.71
N ARG A 49 -10.82 22.72 -4.94
CA ARG A 49 -10.83 23.65 -6.08
C ARG A 49 -10.69 22.92 -7.41
N LEU A 50 -9.83 21.91 -7.49
CA LEU A 50 -9.64 21.08 -8.68
C LEU A 50 -10.93 20.34 -9.07
N ARG A 51 -11.73 19.92 -8.08
CA ARG A 51 -13.00 19.21 -8.31
C ARG A 51 -14.24 20.11 -8.38
N ALA A 52 -14.11 21.42 -8.19
CA ALA A 52 -15.21 22.37 -8.34
C ALA A 52 -15.81 22.33 -9.78
N PRO A 53 -17.04 22.80 -10.01
CA PRO A 53 -17.69 22.73 -11.33
C PRO A 53 -16.88 23.33 -12.50
N ASP A 54 -16.08 24.36 -12.21
CA ASP A 54 -15.17 25.06 -13.13
C ASP A 54 -13.69 24.67 -12.93
N GLY A 55 -13.44 23.56 -12.22
CA GLY A 55 -12.12 23.01 -11.95
C GLY A 55 -11.59 22.13 -13.09
N CYS A 56 -10.61 21.29 -12.75
CA CYS A 56 -9.95 20.37 -13.67
C CYS A 56 -10.91 19.25 -14.13
N PRO A 57 -11.15 19.07 -15.44
CA PRO A 57 -12.03 18.01 -15.93
C PRO A 57 -11.58 16.61 -15.52
N TRP A 58 -10.27 16.34 -15.52
CA TRP A 58 -9.69 15.06 -15.15
C TRP A 58 -9.90 14.72 -13.67
N ASP A 59 -9.70 15.70 -12.78
CA ASP A 59 -9.94 15.49 -11.34
C ASP A 59 -11.42 15.26 -11.07
N ARG A 60 -12.32 15.96 -11.77
CA ARG A 60 -13.77 15.86 -11.58
C ARG A 60 -14.36 14.52 -12.03
N GLU A 61 -13.83 13.91 -13.08
CA GLU A 61 -14.30 12.62 -13.56
C GLU A 61 -13.86 11.44 -12.69
N GLN A 62 -12.88 11.64 -11.79
CA GLN A 62 -12.44 10.59 -10.88
C GLN A 62 -13.55 10.14 -9.94
N THR A 63 -13.58 8.83 -9.71
CA THR A 63 -14.44 8.12 -8.76
C THR A 63 -13.57 7.30 -7.82
N LEU A 64 -14.10 6.86 -6.66
CA LEU A 64 -13.36 5.98 -5.74
C LEU A 64 -12.84 4.70 -6.43
N LYS A 65 -13.51 4.23 -7.49
CA LYS A 65 -13.08 3.05 -8.23
C LYS A 65 -11.94 3.34 -9.20
N SER A 66 -11.94 4.51 -9.86
CA SER A 66 -10.89 4.84 -10.85
C SER A 66 -9.55 5.17 -10.18
N VAL A 67 -9.58 5.72 -8.98
CA VAL A 67 -8.36 6.11 -8.24
C VAL A 67 -7.63 4.96 -7.56
N CYS A 68 -8.30 3.81 -7.35
CA CYS A 68 -7.70 2.62 -6.72
C CYS A 68 -6.41 2.15 -7.40
N LYS A 69 -6.31 2.30 -8.74
CA LYS A 69 -5.11 1.93 -9.50
C LYS A 69 -3.93 2.82 -9.08
N HIS A 70 -4.13 4.14 -9.10
CA HIS A 70 -3.10 5.11 -8.70
C HIS A 70 -2.68 4.87 -7.25
N THR A 71 -3.63 4.64 -6.32
CA THR A 71 -3.30 4.31 -4.92
C THR A 71 -2.34 3.14 -4.79
N LEU A 72 -2.49 2.10 -5.63
CA LEU A 72 -1.60 0.95 -5.62
C LEU A 72 -0.22 1.30 -6.22
N GLU A 73 -0.19 2.05 -7.31
CA GLU A 73 1.04 2.53 -7.96
C GLU A 73 1.87 3.38 -6.99
N GLU A 74 1.31 4.46 -6.41
CA GLU A 74 2.02 5.33 -5.46
C GLU A 74 2.51 4.57 -4.22
N THR A 75 1.79 3.51 -3.81
CA THR A 75 2.23 2.67 -2.68
C THR A 75 3.48 1.87 -3.05
N TYR A 76 3.60 1.38 -4.28
CA TYR A 76 4.79 0.67 -4.72
C TYR A 76 5.96 1.62 -4.95
N GLU A 77 5.73 2.80 -5.51
CA GLU A 77 6.75 3.83 -5.69
C GLU A 77 7.30 4.29 -4.32
N LEU A 78 6.42 4.49 -3.33
CA LEU A 78 6.83 4.74 -1.95
C LEU A 78 7.71 3.62 -1.36
N ILE A 79 7.34 2.34 -1.60
CA ILE A 79 8.14 1.20 -1.13
C ILE A 79 9.52 1.22 -1.78
N GLU A 80 9.57 1.45 -3.10
CA GLU A 80 10.83 1.55 -3.85
C GLU A 80 11.71 2.68 -3.30
N ALA A 81 11.14 3.86 -3.08
CA ALA A 81 11.86 5.01 -2.52
C ALA A 81 12.45 4.70 -1.13
N ILE A 82 11.69 4.01 -0.27
CA ILE A 82 12.14 3.58 1.05
C ILE A 82 13.27 2.54 0.95
N GLU A 83 13.15 1.56 0.05
CA GLU A 83 14.17 0.53 -0.14
C GLU A 83 15.51 1.11 -0.64
N HIS A 84 15.45 2.20 -1.39
CA HIS A 84 16.63 2.91 -1.88
C HIS A 84 17.17 3.98 -0.91
N ASP A 85 16.54 4.20 0.25
CA ASP A 85 16.88 5.27 1.21
C ASP A 85 16.94 6.66 0.55
N ASP A 86 16.12 6.89 -0.47
CA ASP A 86 16.06 8.17 -1.19
C ASP A 86 15.05 9.11 -0.52
N ASN A 87 15.56 9.94 0.39
CA ASN A 87 14.71 10.88 1.13
C ASN A 87 13.98 11.90 0.27
N ILE A 88 14.44 12.20 -0.96
CA ILE A 88 13.72 13.12 -1.85
C ILE A 88 12.51 12.39 -2.42
N ALA A 89 12.73 11.20 -2.99
CA ALA A 89 11.65 10.37 -3.51
C ALA A 89 10.65 10.00 -2.39
N ILE A 90 11.11 9.61 -1.21
CA ILE A 90 10.22 9.28 -0.08
C ILE A 90 9.26 10.44 0.24
N VAL A 91 9.72 11.69 0.20
CA VAL A 91 8.87 12.85 0.47
C VAL A 91 7.85 13.09 -0.64
N GLU A 92 8.25 12.87 -1.90
CA GLU A 92 7.37 12.95 -3.07
C GLU A 92 6.27 11.89 -3.00
N GLU A 93 6.64 10.63 -2.84
CA GLU A 93 5.69 9.50 -2.81
C GLU A 93 4.77 9.52 -1.58
N LEU A 94 5.26 9.99 -0.42
CA LEU A 94 4.39 10.24 0.73
C LEU A 94 3.35 11.33 0.44
N GLY A 95 3.73 12.33 -0.36
CA GLY A 95 2.84 13.36 -0.86
C GLY A 95 1.75 12.79 -1.77
N ASP A 96 2.12 11.90 -2.68
CA ASP A 96 1.17 11.28 -3.62
C ASP A 96 0.23 10.29 -2.94
N VAL A 97 0.71 9.49 -1.98
CA VAL A 97 -0.17 8.68 -1.12
C VAL A 97 -1.12 9.57 -0.30
N LEU A 98 -0.65 10.71 0.22
CA LEU A 98 -1.50 11.67 0.94
C LEU A 98 -2.55 12.31 0.00
N LEU A 99 -2.18 12.60 -1.25
CA LEU A 99 -3.08 13.08 -2.30
C LEU A 99 -4.21 12.09 -2.54
N GLN A 100 -3.92 10.80 -2.68
CA GLN A 100 -4.97 9.78 -2.86
C GLN A 100 -5.98 9.81 -1.69
N VAL A 101 -5.51 9.90 -0.44
CA VAL A 101 -6.40 9.95 0.75
C VAL A 101 -7.29 11.19 0.75
N VAL A 102 -6.74 12.37 0.42
CA VAL A 102 -7.51 13.62 0.40
C VAL A 102 -8.47 13.66 -0.79
N LEU A 103 -8.07 13.14 -1.95
CA LEU A 103 -8.91 13.02 -3.14
C LEU A 103 -10.09 12.07 -2.89
N ASP A 104 -9.85 10.90 -2.30
CA ASP A 104 -10.90 9.94 -1.91
C ASP A 104 -11.91 10.58 -0.95
N ALA A 105 -11.42 11.32 0.04
CA ALA A 105 -12.25 12.04 0.99
C ALA A 105 -13.07 13.15 0.33
N GLN A 106 -12.50 13.86 -0.66
CA GLN A 106 -13.22 14.86 -1.44
C GLN A 106 -14.29 14.23 -2.33
N ILE A 107 -13.99 13.10 -3.00
CA ILE A 107 -14.99 12.33 -3.76
C ILE A 107 -16.12 11.88 -2.84
N GLY A 108 -15.81 11.32 -1.67
CA GLY A 108 -16.80 10.93 -0.66
C GLY A 108 -17.68 12.10 -0.23
N ARG A 109 -17.10 13.30 -0.11
CA ARG A 109 -17.80 14.54 0.24
C ARG A 109 -18.73 15.00 -0.89
N ASP A 110 -18.25 15.01 -2.13
CA ASP A 110 -19.03 15.34 -3.32
C ASP A 110 -20.25 14.41 -3.46
N GLU A 111 -20.07 13.14 -3.11
CA GLU A 111 -21.12 12.11 -3.10
C GLU A 111 -21.99 12.08 -1.83
N GLN A 112 -21.74 12.98 -0.85
CA GLN A 112 -22.46 13.05 0.43
C GLN A 112 -22.41 11.76 1.28
N ARG A 113 -21.29 11.02 1.24
CA ARG A 113 -21.12 9.73 1.93
C ARG A 113 -20.32 9.84 3.22
N PHE A 114 -19.20 10.55 3.18
CA PHE A 114 -18.27 10.81 4.28
C PHE A 114 -17.32 11.95 3.84
N ASP A 115 -16.51 12.47 4.74
CA ASP A 115 -15.45 13.43 4.36
C ASP A 115 -14.12 13.19 5.09
N LEU A 116 -13.16 14.10 4.87
CA LEU A 116 -11.83 14.03 5.45
C LEU A 116 -11.84 14.11 6.98
N ILE A 117 -12.82 14.80 7.58
CA ILE A 117 -12.98 14.89 9.02
C ILE A 117 -13.37 13.52 9.57
N ASP A 118 -14.26 12.79 8.90
CA ASP A 118 -14.64 11.43 9.30
C ASP A 118 -13.44 10.48 9.24
N VAL A 119 -12.62 10.57 8.18
CA VAL A 119 -11.39 9.77 8.02
C VAL A 119 -10.41 10.04 9.17
N ILE A 120 -10.10 11.32 9.43
CA ILE A 120 -9.14 11.74 10.48
C ILE A 120 -9.65 11.34 11.86
N ARG A 121 -10.93 11.58 12.17
CA ARG A 121 -11.53 11.19 13.46
C ARG A 121 -11.51 9.68 13.64
N GLY A 122 -11.87 8.93 12.59
CA GLY A 122 -11.90 7.47 12.61
C GLY A 122 -10.51 6.87 12.88
N VAL A 123 -9.47 7.32 12.17
CA VAL A 123 -8.11 6.82 12.39
C VAL A 123 -7.57 7.27 13.76
N THR A 124 -7.83 8.50 14.18
CA THR A 124 -7.36 9.01 15.49
C THR A 124 -7.98 8.25 16.65
N ALA A 125 -9.30 8.08 16.66
CA ALA A 125 -10.01 7.33 17.70
C ALA A 125 -9.52 5.87 17.76
N LYS A 126 -9.33 5.23 16.60
CA LYS A 126 -8.78 3.87 16.49
C LYS A 126 -7.37 3.78 17.07
N MET A 127 -6.49 4.75 16.78
CA MET A 127 -5.12 4.75 17.31
C MET A 127 -5.10 4.95 18.82
N ILE A 128 -5.92 5.85 19.36
CA ILE A 128 -6.05 6.06 20.81
C ILE A 128 -6.55 4.78 21.49
N HIS A 129 -7.64 4.20 20.97
CA HIS A 129 -8.28 3.02 21.56
C HIS A 129 -7.36 1.79 21.58
N ARG A 130 -6.56 1.58 20.53
CA ARG A 130 -5.66 0.42 20.42
C ARG A 130 -4.33 0.57 21.16
N HIS A 131 -4.07 1.73 21.77
CA HIS A 131 -2.90 1.96 22.61
C HIS A 131 -3.32 2.35 24.05
N PRO A 132 -4.03 1.46 24.78
CA PRO A 132 -4.45 1.75 26.15
C PRO A 132 -3.26 1.89 27.13
N HIS A 133 -2.08 1.44 26.73
CA HIS A 133 -0.83 1.61 27.47
C HIS A 133 -0.15 2.98 27.27
N VAL A 134 -0.59 3.75 26.26
CA VAL A 134 -0.13 5.13 26.03
C VAL A 134 -1.20 6.14 26.48
N PHE A 135 -2.46 5.89 26.15
CA PHE A 135 -3.57 6.84 26.36
C PHE A 135 -4.56 6.42 27.45
N GLY A 136 -4.32 5.30 28.13
CA GLY A 136 -5.18 4.75 29.18
C GLY A 136 -4.38 4.33 30.40
N ASN A 137 -4.87 3.29 31.09
CA ASN A 137 -4.31 2.81 32.36
C ASN A 137 -3.63 1.43 32.26
N GLU A 138 -3.54 0.85 31.06
CA GLU A 138 -2.88 -0.44 30.88
C GLU A 138 -1.36 -0.28 30.81
N SER A 139 -0.62 -1.37 30.88
CA SER A 139 0.84 -1.36 30.72
C SER A 139 1.26 -2.28 29.59
N ALA A 140 2.35 -1.92 28.92
CA ALA A 140 3.02 -2.74 27.94
C ALA A 140 4.52 -2.47 28.05
N SER A 141 5.33 -3.52 28.24
CA SER A 141 6.79 -3.38 28.36
C SER A 141 7.50 -3.85 27.08
N THR A 142 6.81 -4.60 26.24
CA THR A 142 7.36 -5.17 25.00
C THR A 142 6.41 -4.97 23.83
N ALA A 143 6.94 -5.02 22.60
CA ALA A 143 6.14 -5.01 21.38
C ALA A 143 5.14 -6.19 21.33
N LYS A 144 5.44 -7.30 22.01
CA LYS A 144 4.53 -8.44 22.12
C LYS A 144 3.30 -8.09 22.95
N ASP A 145 3.47 -7.39 24.07
CA ASP A 145 2.37 -6.93 24.91
C ASP A 145 1.48 -5.95 24.15
N VAL A 146 2.08 -5.02 23.40
CA VAL A 146 1.36 -4.08 22.53
C VAL A 146 0.54 -4.82 21.46
N LYS A 147 1.09 -5.88 20.85
CA LYS A 147 0.38 -6.69 19.86
C LYS A 147 -0.84 -7.39 20.47
N VAL A 148 -0.77 -7.83 21.73
CA VAL A 148 -1.91 -8.41 22.45
C VAL A 148 -3.02 -7.37 22.63
N HIS A 149 -2.69 -6.18 23.11
CA HIS A 149 -3.64 -5.07 23.26
C HIS A 149 -4.32 -4.71 21.94
N TRP A 150 -3.54 -4.64 20.87
CA TRP A 150 -4.03 -4.33 19.53
C TRP A 150 -5.03 -5.36 19.00
N GLU A 151 -4.73 -6.66 19.13
CA GLU A 151 -5.64 -7.72 18.67
C GLU A 151 -6.89 -7.80 19.55
N ASN A 152 -6.80 -7.58 20.87
CA ASN A 152 -7.96 -7.53 21.77
C ASN A 152 -8.91 -6.38 21.40
N ALA A 153 -8.40 -5.17 21.22
CA ALA A 153 -9.20 -4.02 20.80
C ALA A 153 -9.85 -4.26 19.42
N LYS A 154 -9.10 -4.82 18.48
CA LYS A 154 -9.61 -5.17 17.14
C LYS A 154 -10.70 -6.25 17.17
N GLN A 155 -10.67 -7.19 18.12
CA GLN A 155 -11.74 -8.17 18.31
C GLN A 155 -13.02 -7.52 18.85
N GLN A 156 -12.89 -6.61 19.82
CA GLN A 156 -14.03 -5.87 20.38
C GLN A 156 -14.72 -4.98 19.32
N GLU A 157 -13.94 -4.31 18.47
CA GLU A 157 -14.46 -3.44 17.41
C GLU A 157 -15.18 -4.19 16.29
N LYS A 158 -14.67 -5.35 15.88
CA LYS A 158 -15.07 -5.97 14.60
C LYS A 158 -16.00 -7.17 14.71
N GLN A 159 -16.48 -7.55 15.91
CA GLN A 159 -17.34 -8.72 16.17
C GLN A 159 -17.07 -9.88 15.19
N ARG A 160 -15.81 -10.25 15.01
CA ARG A 160 -15.42 -11.19 13.96
C ARG A 160 -15.90 -12.58 14.33
N GLU A 161 -16.58 -13.23 13.41
CA GLU A 161 -17.03 -14.62 13.58
C GLU A 161 -15.89 -15.60 13.30
N SER A 162 -14.90 -15.20 12.47
CA SER A 162 -13.77 -16.05 12.08
C SER A 162 -12.40 -15.39 12.25
N ILE A 163 -11.40 -16.20 12.61
CA ILE A 163 -9.98 -15.81 12.64
C ILE A 163 -9.49 -15.39 11.24
N LEU A 164 -10.12 -15.91 10.18
CA LEU A 164 -9.77 -15.61 8.80
C LEU A 164 -10.37 -14.29 8.29
N ASP A 165 -11.26 -13.66 9.06
CA ASP A 165 -11.93 -12.43 8.64
C ASP A 165 -10.95 -11.26 8.40
N GLY A 166 -11.33 -10.43 7.43
CA GLY A 166 -10.60 -9.22 7.04
C GLY A 166 -9.43 -9.43 6.08
N LEU A 167 -9.43 -10.52 5.32
CA LEU A 167 -8.59 -10.68 4.13
C LEU A 167 -9.31 -10.08 2.91
N PRO A 168 -8.80 -9.01 2.28
CA PRO A 168 -9.39 -8.46 1.07
C PRO A 168 -9.43 -9.50 -0.05
N LYS A 169 -10.55 -9.58 -0.78
CA LYS A 169 -10.70 -10.52 -1.91
C LYS A 169 -9.77 -10.15 -3.07
N GLU A 170 -9.62 -8.85 -3.31
CA GLU A 170 -8.83 -8.24 -4.39
C GLU A 170 -7.32 -8.20 -4.12
N MET A 171 -6.86 -8.71 -2.97
CA MET A 171 -5.43 -8.79 -2.68
C MET A 171 -4.74 -9.74 -3.67
N PRO A 172 -3.52 -9.42 -4.17
CA PRO A 172 -2.76 -10.33 -5.01
C PRO A 172 -2.68 -11.74 -4.42
N ALA A 173 -2.87 -12.76 -5.26
CA ALA A 173 -3.12 -14.13 -4.81
C ALA A 173 -2.05 -14.65 -3.83
N LEU A 174 -0.77 -14.41 -4.11
CA LEU A 174 0.34 -14.82 -3.24
C LEU A 174 0.36 -14.06 -1.92
N ALA A 175 0.14 -12.75 -1.93
CA ALA A 175 0.04 -11.94 -0.70
C ALA A 175 -1.15 -12.38 0.16
N ARG A 176 -2.27 -12.71 -0.48
CA ARG A 176 -3.47 -13.24 0.19
C ARG A 176 -3.20 -14.62 0.78
N ALA A 177 -2.56 -15.52 0.03
CA ALA A 177 -2.17 -16.84 0.51
C ALA A 177 -1.23 -16.75 1.72
N ALA A 178 -0.20 -15.90 1.66
CA ALA A 178 0.70 -15.67 2.78
C ALA A 178 -0.03 -15.19 4.05
N ARG A 179 -0.93 -14.21 3.92
CA ARG A 179 -1.72 -13.74 5.08
C ARG A 179 -2.73 -14.75 5.60
N LEU A 180 -3.31 -15.56 4.71
CA LEU A 180 -4.20 -16.65 5.08
C LEU A 180 -3.44 -17.69 5.93
N SER A 181 -2.29 -18.14 5.44
CA SER A 181 -1.42 -19.08 6.14
C SER A 181 -0.94 -18.52 7.48
N GLU A 182 -0.55 -17.24 7.55
CA GLU A 182 -0.16 -16.59 8.81
C GLU A 182 -1.31 -16.62 9.84
N LYS A 183 -2.54 -16.34 9.41
CA LYS A 183 -3.72 -16.39 10.29
C LYS A 183 -4.04 -17.81 10.75
N ALA A 184 -3.93 -18.79 9.86
CA ALA A 184 -4.16 -20.19 10.19
C ALA A 184 -3.10 -20.70 11.19
N ALA A 185 -1.83 -20.38 10.97
CA ALA A 185 -0.74 -20.74 11.85
C ALA A 185 -0.90 -20.16 13.26
N ARG A 186 -1.41 -18.92 13.39
CA ARG A 186 -1.75 -18.32 14.70
C ARG A 186 -2.82 -19.10 15.47
N ALA A 187 -3.70 -19.84 14.79
CA ALA A 187 -4.68 -20.72 15.40
C ALA A 187 -4.13 -22.14 15.67
N GLY A 188 -2.84 -22.38 15.44
CA GLY A 188 -2.22 -23.70 15.53
C GLY A 188 -2.44 -24.57 14.30
N TYR A 189 -2.99 -24.03 13.22
CA TYR A 189 -3.15 -24.73 11.94
C TYR A 189 -1.95 -24.42 11.05
N ASP A 190 -0.88 -25.19 11.23
CA ASP A 190 0.35 -25.12 10.42
C ASP A 190 1.01 -26.50 10.34
N PHE A 191 1.94 -26.67 9.40
CA PHE A 191 2.72 -27.90 9.28
C PHE A 191 3.66 -28.06 10.49
N PRO A 192 3.62 -29.21 11.20
CA PRO A 192 4.53 -29.45 12.32
C PRO A 192 6.01 -29.50 11.93
N GLN A 193 6.31 -29.87 10.68
CA GLN A 193 7.66 -30.10 10.15
C GLN A 193 7.76 -29.50 8.74
N ARG A 194 8.90 -28.90 8.41
CA ARG A 194 9.10 -28.18 7.13
C ARG A 194 9.09 -29.12 5.94
N GLU A 195 9.52 -30.36 6.13
CA GLU A 195 9.57 -31.42 5.13
C GLU A 195 8.18 -31.72 4.56
N MET A 196 7.13 -31.56 5.38
CA MET A 196 5.74 -31.76 4.95
C MET A 196 5.28 -30.75 3.90
N LEU A 197 5.90 -29.56 3.83
CA LEU A 197 5.63 -28.58 2.78
C LEU A 197 5.97 -29.15 1.40
N PHE A 198 7.12 -29.83 1.28
CA PHE A 198 7.54 -30.44 0.03
C PHE A 198 6.69 -31.66 -0.31
N SER A 199 6.29 -32.46 0.69
CA SER A 199 5.34 -33.54 0.49
C SER A 199 4.02 -33.04 -0.10
N LYS A 200 3.43 -31.97 0.48
CA LYS A 200 2.17 -31.41 -0.01
C LYS A 200 2.34 -30.72 -1.37
N LEU A 201 3.46 -30.05 -1.61
CA LEU A 201 3.74 -29.47 -2.93
C LEU A 201 3.80 -30.54 -4.02
N ASN A 202 4.46 -31.67 -3.77
CA ASN A 202 4.52 -32.77 -4.73
C ASN A 202 3.14 -33.37 -4.99
N GLU A 203 2.32 -33.54 -3.95
CA GLU A 203 0.93 -33.99 -4.08
C GLU A 203 0.11 -33.06 -4.99
N GLU A 204 0.17 -31.73 -4.79
CA GLU A 204 -0.55 -30.76 -5.63
C GLU A 204 -0.03 -30.75 -7.09
N ILE A 205 1.27 -30.98 -7.30
CA ILE A 205 1.85 -31.14 -8.65
C ILE A 205 1.29 -32.39 -9.34
N GLU A 206 1.23 -33.51 -8.62
CA GLU A 206 0.66 -34.77 -9.12
C GLU A 206 -0.83 -34.62 -9.46
N GLU A 207 -1.62 -34.00 -8.58
CA GLU A 207 -3.04 -33.72 -8.83
C GLU A 207 -3.22 -32.83 -10.07
N LEU A 208 -2.43 -31.76 -10.19
CA LEU A 208 -2.46 -30.88 -11.35
C LEU A 208 -2.11 -31.63 -12.65
N GLN A 209 -1.14 -32.54 -12.61
CA GLN A 209 -0.81 -33.39 -13.77
C GLN A 209 -1.97 -34.29 -14.16
N VAL A 210 -2.66 -34.92 -13.20
CA VAL A 210 -3.82 -35.76 -13.47
C VAL A 210 -4.95 -34.95 -14.12
N GLU A 211 -5.25 -33.76 -13.62
CA GLU A 211 -6.30 -32.89 -14.15
C GLU A 211 -5.98 -32.35 -15.56
N LEU A 212 -4.73 -31.99 -15.81
CA LEU A 212 -4.30 -31.53 -17.14
C LEU A 212 -4.20 -32.69 -18.17
N PHE A 213 -3.96 -33.91 -17.70
CA PHE A 213 -3.77 -35.10 -18.55
C PHE A 213 -4.69 -36.27 -18.13
N PRO A 214 -6.01 -36.14 -18.25
CA PRO A 214 -6.97 -37.14 -17.74
C PRO A 214 -6.92 -38.49 -18.47
N ALA A 215 -6.34 -38.54 -19.66
CA ALA A 215 -6.12 -39.77 -20.43
C ALA A 215 -4.81 -40.50 -20.05
N GLY A 216 -4.06 -39.98 -19.08
CA GLY A 216 -2.76 -40.48 -18.63
C GLY A 216 -1.68 -39.40 -18.74
N ILE A 217 -0.83 -39.33 -17.71
CA ILE A 217 0.29 -38.39 -17.65
C ILE A 217 1.33 -38.79 -18.71
N PRO A 218 1.64 -37.92 -19.69
CA PRO A 218 2.63 -38.23 -20.71
C PRO A 218 4.05 -38.22 -20.12
N GLU A 219 4.99 -38.82 -20.85
CA GLU A 219 6.40 -38.64 -20.54
C GLU A 219 6.79 -37.19 -20.88
N PHE A 220 7.11 -36.39 -19.85
CA PHE A 220 7.49 -34.99 -20.04
C PHE A 220 8.88 -34.92 -20.70
N PRO A 221 9.03 -34.18 -21.81
CA PRO A 221 10.35 -33.97 -22.40
C PRO A 221 11.25 -33.20 -21.41
N PRO A 222 12.58 -33.41 -21.45
CA PRO A 222 13.48 -32.61 -20.64
C PRO A 222 13.30 -31.12 -20.96
N ALA A 223 13.28 -30.28 -19.93
CA ALA A 223 13.21 -28.83 -20.10
C ALA A 223 14.39 -28.36 -20.97
N SER A 224 14.08 -27.71 -22.09
CA SER A 224 15.07 -27.18 -23.03
C SER A 224 14.67 -25.77 -23.47
N VAL A 225 15.67 -24.92 -23.69
CA VAL A 225 15.51 -23.59 -24.31
C VAL A 225 15.72 -23.64 -25.83
N GLU A 226 16.02 -24.81 -26.38
CA GLU A 226 16.17 -25.07 -27.81
C GLU A 226 14.80 -25.19 -28.49
N ALA A 227 13.98 -24.15 -28.37
CA ALA A 227 12.81 -23.96 -29.22
C ALA A 227 13.22 -23.18 -30.48
N GLU A 228 12.49 -23.35 -31.58
CA GLU A 228 12.64 -22.48 -32.74
C GLU A 228 12.41 -21.03 -32.28
N ILE A 229 13.43 -20.18 -32.40
CA ILE A 229 13.32 -18.76 -32.08
C ILE A 229 12.34 -18.16 -33.09
N ILE A 230 11.11 -17.90 -32.65
CA ILE A 230 10.15 -17.13 -33.43
C ILE A 230 10.61 -15.67 -33.30
N PRO A 231 11.19 -15.05 -34.34
CA PRO A 231 11.59 -13.65 -34.26
C PRO A 231 10.34 -12.80 -34.00
N ASP A 232 10.48 -11.80 -33.12
CA ASP A 232 9.41 -10.83 -32.88
C ASP A 232 8.94 -10.25 -34.21
N ARG A 233 7.62 -10.34 -34.46
CA ARG A 233 7.02 -9.71 -35.63
C ARG A 233 7.04 -8.20 -35.41
N SER A 234 7.43 -7.42 -36.41
CA SER A 234 7.37 -5.96 -36.30
C SER A 234 5.92 -5.51 -36.03
N ILE A 235 5.76 -4.55 -35.12
CA ILE A 235 4.45 -3.96 -34.74
C ILE A 235 3.90 -3.06 -35.88
N GLU A 236 4.45 -3.13 -37.09
CA GLU A 236 4.09 -2.24 -38.21
C GLU A 236 2.74 -2.57 -38.86
N GLN A 237 1.99 -3.54 -38.34
CA GLN A 237 0.62 -3.81 -38.78
C GLN A 237 -0.38 -3.01 -37.93
N ALA A 238 -1.14 -2.14 -38.60
CA ALA A 238 -2.13 -1.25 -37.99
C ALA A 238 -3.17 -1.97 -37.11
N GLU A 239 -3.42 -3.26 -37.34
CA GLU A 239 -4.35 -4.09 -36.57
C GLU A 239 -3.82 -4.50 -35.18
N ALA A 240 -2.50 -4.41 -34.93
CA ALA A 240 -1.90 -4.75 -33.63
C ALA A 240 -2.04 -3.61 -32.59
N ARG A 241 -2.40 -2.39 -33.03
CA ARG A 241 -2.60 -1.24 -32.13
C ARG A 241 -3.90 -1.27 -31.34
N GLU A 242 -4.86 -2.14 -31.70
CA GLU A 242 -6.13 -2.28 -30.98
C GLU A 242 -6.07 -3.27 -29.80
N ARG A 243 -4.93 -3.94 -29.56
CA ARG A 243 -4.80 -4.98 -28.52
C ARG A 243 -3.69 -4.73 -27.49
N VAL A 244 -3.13 -3.52 -27.44
CA VAL A 244 -2.25 -3.06 -26.36
C VAL A 244 -2.94 -1.95 -25.61
#